data_AF-A0A958FC70-F1
#
_entry.id   AF-A0A958FC70-F1
#
_cell.length_a   1.000
_cell.length_b   1.000
_cell.length_c   1.000
_cell.angle_alpha   90.00
_cell.angle_beta   90.00
_cell.angle_gamma   90.00
#
_symmetry.space_group_name_H-M   'P 1'
#
loop_
_entity.id
_entity.type
_entity.pdbx_description
1 polymer ?
#
loop_
_entity_poly.entity_id
_entity_poly.type
_entity_poly.pdbx_seq_one_letter_code
_entity_poly.pdbx_strand_id
1 'polypeptide(L)'
;QAGEAVWQCSHIGGHMYAPTFVSLPEGHCFGHVKPGEGESILNSLLQDELFLSRYRGRACYPKIVQAADYFLRDRQQRSHAKDFHFLGTERAEDRHTVRFRDRRDGREYRIVLHSIPADNETLKSCTPPKSGREMVYRLDTLETE
;
A
#
# COMPACT_ATOMS: atom_id res chain seq x y z
N GLN A 1 6.24 -24.36 6.92
CA GLN A 1 5.17 -24.66 5.94
C GLN A 1 3.93 -23.86 6.33
N ALA A 2 3.35 -23.10 5.40
CA ALA A 2 2.21 -22.21 5.69
C ALA A 2 0.84 -22.93 5.79
N GLY A 3 0.80 -24.24 5.54
CA GLY A 3 -0.40 -25.08 5.73
C GLY A 3 -1.62 -24.55 4.97
N GLU A 4 -2.79 -24.66 5.61
CA GLU A 4 -4.08 -24.20 5.07
C GLU A 4 -4.24 -22.67 5.03
N ALA A 5 -3.30 -21.91 5.61
CA ALA A 5 -3.38 -20.44 5.67
C ALA A 5 -2.95 -19.75 4.36
N VAL A 6 -2.47 -20.50 3.37
CA VAL A 6 -2.00 -19.95 2.09
C VAL A 6 -2.60 -20.72 0.92
N TRP A 7 -3.17 -19.97 -0.02
CA TRP A 7 -3.64 -20.49 -1.30
C TRP A 7 -2.90 -19.86 -2.46
N GLN A 8 -2.55 -20.68 -3.45
CA GLN A 8 -2.05 -20.21 -4.73
C GLN A 8 -3.21 -19.86 -5.66
N CYS A 9 -3.08 -18.76 -6.38
CA CYS A 9 -4.00 -18.37 -7.44
C CYS A 9 -3.22 -18.08 -8.74
N SER A 10 -3.92 -18.12 -9.88
CA SER A 10 -3.32 -17.84 -11.18
C SER A 10 -3.08 -16.34 -11.41
N HIS A 11 -3.97 -15.48 -10.93
CA HIS A 11 -3.85 -14.04 -11.10
C HIS A 11 -4.73 -13.25 -10.11
N ILE A 12 -4.11 -12.34 -9.35
CA ILE A 12 -4.79 -11.36 -8.47
C ILE A 12 -4.57 -9.91 -8.93
N GLY A 13 -4.12 -9.72 -10.17
CA GLY A 13 -3.72 -8.42 -10.68
C GLY A 13 -2.33 -7.99 -10.20
N GLY A 14 -1.83 -6.89 -10.77
CA GLY A 14 -0.53 -6.34 -10.39
C GLY A 14 0.67 -7.14 -10.87
N HIS A 15 0.62 -7.73 -12.07
CA HIS A 15 1.75 -8.46 -12.67
C HIS A 15 3.06 -7.65 -12.72
N MET A 16 2.97 -6.32 -12.86
CA MET A 16 4.13 -5.42 -12.80
C MET A 16 4.84 -5.42 -11.44
N TYR A 17 4.15 -5.91 -10.41
CA TYR A 17 4.63 -6.05 -9.04
C TYR A 17 4.83 -7.53 -8.66
N ALA A 18 4.82 -8.45 -9.63
CA ALA A 18 5.02 -9.86 -9.33
C ALA A 18 6.41 -10.10 -8.71
N PRO A 19 6.54 -11.08 -7.81
CA PRO A 19 5.47 -11.88 -7.20
C PRO A 19 4.58 -11.06 -6.24
N THR A 20 3.26 -11.30 -6.27
CA THR A 20 2.26 -10.57 -5.48
C THR A 20 1.55 -11.47 -4.47
N PHE A 21 1.23 -10.90 -3.30
CA PHE A 21 0.43 -11.56 -2.26
C PHE A 21 -0.72 -10.64 -1.85
N VAL A 22 -1.82 -11.22 -1.38
CA VAL A 22 -2.93 -10.50 -0.77
C VAL A 22 -3.35 -11.22 0.50
N SER A 23 -3.54 -10.50 1.60
CA SER A 23 -4.13 -11.05 2.81
C SER A 23 -5.66 -10.98 2.73
N LEU A 24 -6.34 -12.00 3.25
CA LEU A 24 -7.79 -12.01 3.40
C LEU A 24 -8.14 -12.28 4.87
N PRO A 25 -9.24 -11.67 5.38
CA PRO A 25 -10.19 -10.82 4.66
C PRO A 25 -9.76 -9.35 4.52
N GLU A 26 -8.66 -8.91 5.14
CA GLU A 26 -8.33 -7.49 5.28
C GLU A 26 -7.94 -6.80 3.96
N GLY A 27 -7.45 -7.55 2.99
CA GLY A 27 -7.07 -7.06 1.67
C GLY A 27 -5.73 -6.32 1.65
N HIS A 28 -4.75 -6.68 2.48
CA HIS A 28 -3.42 -6.09 2.42
C HIS A 28 -2.64 -6.67 1.23
N CYS A 29 -2.17 -5.81 0.34
CA CYS A 29 -1.48 -6.20 -0.88
C CYS A 29 0.04 -6.08 -0.69
N PHE A 30 0.77 -7.04 -1.23
CA PHE A 30 2.23 -7.03 -1.27
C PHE A 30 2.73 -7.30 -2.69
N GLY A 31 3.93 -6.81 -3.02
CA GLY A 31 4.54 -7.02 -4.33
C GLY A 31 6.06 -6.98 -4.28
N HIS A 32 6.68 -7.40 -5.39
CA HIS A 32 8.12 -7.60 -5.55
C HIS A 32 8.70 -8.53 -4.47
N VAL A 33 7.90 -9.51 -4.01
CA VAL A 33 8.28 -10.43 -2.95
C VAL A 33 9.41 -11.34 -3.44
N LYS A 34 10.50 -11.38 -2.69
CA LYS A 34 11.69 -12.19 -2.99
C LYS A 34 11.56 -13.60 -2.41
N PRO A 35 12.36 -14.57 -2.90
CA PRO A 35 12.48 -15.87 -2.27
C PRO A 35 12.76 -15.74 -0.76
N GLY A 36 12.01 -16.48 0.06
CA GLY A 36 12.11 -16.45 1.52
C GLY A 36 11.25 -15.38 2.21
N GLU A 37 10.92 -14.26 1.56
CA GLU A 37 10.14 -13.17 2.19
C GLU A 37 8.66 -13.54 2.41
N GLY A 38 8.13 -14.55 1.71
CA GLY A 38 6.75 -15.01 1.89
C GLY A 38 6.45 -15.50 3.31
N GLU A 39 7.40 -16.17 3.96
CA GLU A 39 7.27 -16.61 5.35
C GLU A 39 7.33 -15.42 6.31
N SER A 40 8.17 -14.42 6.02
CA SER A 40 8.22 -13.17 6.80
C SER A 40 6.89 -12.41 6.72
N ILE A 41 6.29 -12.30 5.53
CA ILE A 41 4.98 -11.67 5.34
C ILE A 41 3.91 -12.40 6.15
N LEU A 42 3.86 -13.74 6.05
CA LEU A 42 2.89 -14.55 6.79
C LEU A 42 3.05 -14.35 8.31
N ASN A 43 4.27 -14.45 8.83
CA ASN A 43 4.55 -14.29 10.25
C ASN A 43 4.19 -12.89 10.76
N SER A 44 4.44 -11.84 9.97
CA SER A 44 3.98 -10.49 10.30
C SER A 44 2.46 -10.42 10.37
N LEU A 45 1.75 -10.94 9.37
CA LEU A 45 0.29 -10.88 9.33
C LEU A 45 -0.37 -11.65 10.50
N LEU A 46 0.21 -12.78 10.92
CA LEU A 46 -0.25 -13.53 12.09
C LEU A 46 -0.13 -12.74 13.41
N GLN A 47 0.69 -11.70 13.43
CA GLN A 47 0.88 -10.79 14.57
C GLN A 47 0.14 -9.44 14.37
N ASP A 48 -0.80 -9.36 13.41
CA ASP A 48 -1.43 -8.10 12.99
C ASP A 48 -0.42 -7.05 12.50
N GLU A 49 0.77 -7.46 12.03
CA GLU A 49 1.83 -6.59 11.53
C GLU A 49 1.92 -6.60 9.99
N LEU A 50 2.31 -5.47 9.42
CA LEU A 50 2.55 -5.32 7.99
C LEU A 50 4.05 -5.40 7.68
N PHE A 51 4.41 -6.25 6.72
CA PHE A 51 5.77 -6.29 6.18
C PHE A 51 6.00 -5.11 5.22
N LEU A 52 6.32 -3.94 5.79
CA LEU A 52 6.31 -2.65 5.07
C LEU A 52 7.22 -2.64 3.83
N SER A 53 8.36 -3.34 3.84
CA SER A 53 9.31 -3.37 2.71
C SER A 53 8.74 -3.93 1.39
N ARG A 54 7.61 -4.65 1.46
CA ARG A 54 6.86 -5.17 0.30
C ARG A 54 5.40 -4.71 0.27
N TYR A 55 4.98 -3.91 1.24
CA TYR A 55 3.59 -3.49 1.38
C TYR A 55 3.21 -2.50 0.28
N ARG A 56 2.10 -2.76 -0.39
CA ARG A 56 1.56 -1.94 -1.48
C ARG A 56 0.34 -1.14 -1.09
N GLY A 57 -0.18 -1.35 0.12
CA GLY A 57 -1.43 -0.75 0.57
C GLY A 57 -2.56 -1.77 0.70
N ARG A 58 -3.73 -1.26 1.05
CA ARG A 58 -4.95 -2.05 1.24
C ARG A 58 -5.88 -1.92 0.03
N ALA A 59 -6.38 -3.04 -0.48
CA ALA A 59 -7.13 -3.12 -1.73
C ALA A 59 -8.41 -2.28 -1.77
N CYS A 60 -9.03 -2.04 -0.61
CA CYS A 60 -10.23 -1.20 -0.51
C CYS A 60 -9.94 0.31 -0.64
N TYR A 61 -8.67 0.73 -0.59
CA TYR A 61 -8.29 2.12 -0.67
C TYR A 61 -7.92 2.53 -2.10
N PRO A 62 -8.24 3.76 -2.52
CA PRO A 62 -7.65 4.35 -3.73
C PRO A 62 -6.11 4.40 -3.64
N LYS A 63 -5.41 4.35 -4.79
CA LYS A 63 -3.94 4.36 -4.85
C LYS A 63 -3.28 5.50 -4.04
N ILE A 64 -3.86 6.70 -4.07
CA ILE A 64 -3.35 7.85 -3.30
C ILE A 64 -3.43 7.62 -1.78
N VAL A 65 -4.50 6.98 -1.31
CA VAL A 65 -4.70 6.65 0.11
C VAL A 65 -3.76 5.52 0.53
N GLN A 66 -3.50 4.56 -0.35
CA GLN A 66 -2.48 3.52 -0.14
C GLN A 66 -1.08 4.14 0.02
N ALA A 67 -0.72 5.12 -0.82
CA ALA A 67 0.56 5.83 -0.70
C ALA A 67 0.65 6.63 0.60
N ALA A 68 -0.41 7.34 0.99
CA ALA A 68 -0.45 8.08 2.25
C ALA A 68 -0.35 7.16 3.48
N ASP A 69 -1.04 6.02 3.49
CA ASP A 69 -0.93 4.98 4.53
C ASP A 69 0.52 4.48 4.66
N TYR A 70 1.18 4.21 3.54
CA TYR A 70 2.59 3.82 3.54
C TYR A 70 3.49 4.91 4.13
N PHE A 71 3.41 6.16 3.65
CA PHE A 71 4.24 7.25 4.16
C PHE A 71 4.02 7.52 5.65
N LEU A 72 2.77 7.41 6.12
CA LEU A 72 2.47 7.56 7.54
C LEU A 72 3.11 6.46 8.38
N ARG A 73 2.99 5.20 7.96
CA ARG A 73 3.59 4.04 8.63
C ARG A 73 5.11 4.12 8.65
N ASP A 74 5.71 4.49 7.53
CA ASP A 74 7.16 4.68 7.41
C ASP A 74 7.64 5.82 8.32
N ARG A 75 6.98 6.99 8.30
CA ARG A 75 7.39 8.13 9.13
C ARG A 75 7.25 7.86 10.62
N GLN A 76 6.20 7.16 11.02
CA GLN A 76 5.93 6.82 12.42
C GLN A 76 6.62 5.53 12.87
N GLN A 77 7.30 4.82 11.97
CA GLN A 77 7.93 3.51 12.21
C GLN A 77 6.94 2.51 12.83
N ARG A 78 5.76 2.40 12.22
CA ARG A 78 4.63 1.61 12.72
C ARG A 78 4.08 0.66 11.67
N SER A 79 4.15 -0.63 11.98
CA SER A 79 3.72 -1.70 11.08
C SER A 79 2.37 -2.30 11.46
N HIS A 80 1.82 -2.05 12.65
CA HIS A 80 0.60 -2.73 13.09
C HIS A 80 -0.60 -2.34 12.22
N ALA A 81 -1.25 -3.32 11.61
CA ALA A 81 -2.21 -3.15 10.52
C ALA A 81 -3.38 -2.25 10.91
N LYS A 82 -3.79 -2.28 12.17
CA LYS A 82 -4.96 -1.55 12.70
C LYS A 82 -4.63 -0.17 13.27
N ASP A 83 -3.37 0.27 13.22
CA ASP A 83 -2.92 1.51 13.86
C ASP A 83 -3.63 2.77 13.36
N PHE A 84 -3.88 2.85 12.06
CA PHE A 84 -4.39 4.06 11.43
C PHE A 84 -5.75 3.81 10.78
N HIS A 85 -6.72 4.64 11.13
CA HIS A 85 -8.06 4.63 10.55
C HIS A 85 -8.21 5.75 9.53
N PHE A 86 -8.48 5.40 8.27
CA PHE A 86 -8.73 6.36 7.21
C PHE A 86 -9.99 7.20 7.50
N LEU A 87 -9.87 8.52 7.44
CA LEU A 87 -10.97 9.46 7.70
C LEU A 87 -11.54 10.06 6.39
N GLY A 88 -10.69 10.29 5.40
CA GLY A 88 -11.12 10.91 4.15
C GLY A 88 -9.97 11.38 3.29
N THR A 89 -10.30 11.70 2.04
CA THR A 89 -9.35 12.27 1.08
C THR A 89 -10.02 13.39 0.30
N GLU A 90 -9.25 14.45 0.06
CA GLU A 90 -9.64 15.62 -0.72
C GLU A 90 -8.60 15.85 -1.80
N ARG A 91 -9.03 16.36 -2.95
CA ARG A 91 -8.15 16.68 -4.08
C ARG A 91 -8.31 18.14 -4.46
N ALA A 92 -7.18 18.83 -4.61
CA ALA A 92 -7.08 20.17 -5.20
C ALA A 92 -6.02 20.10 -6.30
N GLU A 93 -6.44 20.17 -7.56
CA GLU A 93 -5.58 20.04 -8.74
C GLU A 93 -4.75 18.73 -8.73
N ASP A 94 -3.42 18.84 -8.64
CA ASP A 94 -2.45 17.73 -8.58
C ASP A 94 -2.08 17.32 -7.15
N ARG A 95 -2.58 18.06 -6.14
CA ARG A 95 -2.35 17.79 -4.72
C ARG A 95 -3.54 17.09 -4.09
N HIS A 96 -3.21 16.19 -3.19
CA HIS A 96 -4.16 15.37 -2.44
C HIS A 96 -3.88 15.52 -0.96
N THR A 97 -4.92 15.79 -0.18
CA THR A 97 -4.86 15.69 1.28
C THR A 97 -5.54 14.39 1.70
N VAL A 98 -4.85 13.60 2.50
CA VAL A 98 -5.36 12.34 3.07
C VAL A 98 -5.29 12.44 4.58
N ARG A 99 -6.38 12.07 5.26
CA ARG A 99 -6.50 12.14 6.72
C ARG A 99 -6.61 10.75 7.32
N PHE A 100 -5.85 10.50 8.39
CA PHE A 100 -5.95 9.28 9.20
C PHE A 100 -6.03 9.62 10.67
N ARG A 101 -6.75 8.81 11.45
CA ARG A 101 -6.75 8.86 12.91
C ARG A 101 -5.91 7.72 13.48
N ASP A 102 -5.04 8.03 14.42
CA ASP A 102 -4.39 7.04 15.26
C ASP A 102 -5.42 6.37 16.17
N ARG A 103 -5.51 5.04 16.12
CA ARG A 103 -6.44 4.31 16.99
C ARG A 103 -5.98 4.25 18.45
N ARG A 104 -4.70 4.54 18.74
CA ARG A 104 -4.15 4.42 20.09
C ARG A 104 -4.44 5.65 20.94
N ASP A 105 -4.23 6.84 20.39
CA ASP A 105 -4.32 8.12 21.11
C ASP A 105 -5.34 9.11 20.51
N GLY A 106 -5.98 8.75 19.39
CA GLY A 106 -6.98 9.58 18.73
C GLY A 106 -6.42 10.72 17.88
N ARG A 107 -5.10 10.84 17.79
CA ARG A 107 -4.40 11.91 17.07
C ARG A 107 -4.66 11.83 15.56
N GLU A 108 -4.88 12.97 14.90
CA GLU A 108 -5.20 13.00 13.46
C GLU A 108 -4.00 13.43 12.62
N TYR A 109 -3.67 12.65 11.60
CA TYR A 109 -2.59 12.96 10.68
C TYR A 109 -3.16 13.51 9.39
N ARG A 110 -2.56 14.62 8.94
CA ARG A 110 -2.80 15.22 7.63
C ARG A 110 -1.58 14.95 6.75
N ILE A 111 -1.79 14.20 5.68
CA ILE A 111 -0.75 13.85 4.71
C ILE A 111 -1.07 14.53 3.39
N VAL A 112 -0.18 15.39 2.93
CA VAL A 112 -0.28 16.06 1.63
C VAL A 112 0.66 15.39 0.65
N LEU A 113 0.11 14.92 -0.46
CA LEU A 113 0.82 14.26 -1.54
C LEU A 113 0.56 14.99 -2.84
N HIS A 114 1.52 15.01 -3.76
CA HIS A 114 1.27 15.36 -5.16
C HIS A 114 1.49 14.16 -6.07
N SER A 115 0.78 14.13 -7.19
CA SER A 115 0.90 13.06 -8.19
C SER A 115 1.67 13.54 -9.42
N ILE A 116 2.69 12.78 -9.82
CA ILE A 116 3.45 13.02 -11.05
C ILE A 116 3.42 11.78 -11.95
N PRO A 117 3.41 11.94 -13.28
CA PRO A 117 3.67 10.82 -14.18
C PRO A 117 5.07 10.26 -13.93
N ALA A 118 5.23 8.95 -13.94
CA ALA A 118 6.54 8.29 -13.92
C ALA A 118 7.39 8.73 -15.13
N ASP A 119 8.71 8.81 -14.93
CA ASP A 119 9.65 9.21 -15.98
C ASP A 119 9.67 8.20 -17.14
N ASN A 120 9.49 6.91 -16.83
CA ASN A 120 9.45 5.82 -17.80
C ASN A 120 8.01 5.38 -18.10
N GLU A 121 7.81 4.92 -19.34
CA GLU A 121 6.61 4.16 -19.67
C GLU A 121 6.73 2.73 -19.17
N THR A 122 5.62 2.20 -18.67
CA THR A 122 5.52 0.80 -18.28
C THR A 122 4.45 0.11 -19.13
N LEU A 123 4.65 -1.19 -19.35
CA LEU A 123 3.63 -2.04 -19.93
C LEU A 123 2.53 -2.24 -18.87
N LYS A 124 1.29 -1.88 -19.20
CA LYS A 124 0.13 -1.98 -18.30
C LYS A 124 -0.60 -3.32 -18.43
N SER A 125 -0.36 -4.07 -19.50
CA SER A 125 -0.99 -5.35 -19.79
C SER A 125 -0.09 -6.24 -20.65
N CYS A 126 -0.19 -7.55 -20.43
CA CYS A 126 0.52 -8.54 -21.24
C CYS A 126 -0.09 -8.69 -22.64
N THR A 127 -1.41 -8.50 -22.80
CA THR A 127 -2.09 -8.61 -24.11
C THR A 127 -3.41 -7.83 -24.15
N PRO A 128 -3.66 -6.99 -25.17
CA PRO A 128 -2.66 -6.34 -26.02
C PRO A 128 -1.76 -5.42 -25.18
N PRO A 129 -0.49 -5.20 -25.55
CA PRO A 129 0.40 -4.33 -24.80
C PRO A 129 -0.10 -2.89 -24.87
N LYS A 130 -0.50 -2.35 -23.72
CA LYS A 130 -0.77 -0.91 -23.57
C LYS A 130 0.39 -0.32 -22.77
N SER A 131 1.15 0.59 -23.37
CA SER A 131 2.13 1.36 -22.61
C SER A 131 1.45 2.60 -22.00
N GLY A 132 2.00 3.06 -20.89
CA GLY A 132 1.68 4.38 -20.38
C GLY A 132 2.47 4.67 -19.13
N ARG A 133 2.48 5.93 -18.73
CA ARG A 133 3.07 6.34 -17.45
C ARG A 133 2.12 5.97 -16.32
N GLU A 134 2.65 5.34 -15.28
CA GLU A 134 1.95 5.21 -14.00
C GLU A 134 2.07 6.53 -13.23
N MET A 135 1.12 6.78 -12.33
CA MET A 135 1.23 7.91 -11.42
C MET A 135 2.10 7.52 -10.23
N VAL A 136 3.09 8.34 -9.94
CA VAL A 136 3.93 8.27 -8.75
C VAL A 136 3.45 9.33 -7.77
N TYR A 137 3.39 8.98 -6.50
CA TYR A 137 2.99 9.90 -5.43
C TYR A 137 4.22 10.30 -4.63
N ARG A 138 4.38 11.60 -4.40
CA ARG A 138 5.45 12.14 -3.57
C ARG A 138 4.87 12.85 -2.37
N LEU A 139 5.53 12.68 -1.23
CA LEU A 139 5.16 13.31 0.02
C LEU A 139 5.60 14.78 0.03
N ASP A 140 4.65 15.69 0.22
CA ASP A 140 4.92 17.11 0.47
C ASP A 140 5.08 17.35 1.96
N THR A 141 4.03 17.06 2.73
CA THR A 141 3.99 17.26 4.16
C THR A 141 3.26 16.12 4.85
N LEU A 142 3.72 15.81 6.07
CA LEU A 142 3.03 14.94 7.00
C LEU A 142 3.00 15.68 8.33
N GLU A 143 1.82 16.13 8.69
CA GLU A 143 1.56 16.93 9.86
C GLU A 143 0.59 16.21 10.77
N THR A 144 0.57 16.67 12.01
CA THR A 144 -0.41 16.21 12.96
C THR A 144 -1.28 17.37 13.39
N GLU A 145 -2.59 17.14 13.36
CA GLU A 145 -3.61 18.05 13.88
C GLU A 145 -3.94 17.72 15.35
#